data_AF-X0WYK6-F1
#
_entry.id   AF-X0WYK6-F1
#
_cell.length_a   1.000
_cell.length_b   1.000
_cell.length_c   1.000
_cell.angle_alpha   90.00
_cell.angle_beta   90.00
_cell.angle_gamma   90.00
#
_symmetry.space_group_name_H-M   'P 1'
#
loop_
_entity.id
_entity.type
_entity.pdbx_description
1 polymer ?
#
loop_
_entity_poly.entity_id
_entity_poly.type
_entity_poly.pdbx_seq_one_letter_code
_entity_poly.pdbx_strand_id
1 'polypeptide(L)'
;SPGVAYGPVKIVPDPSMIDKVLKGDVLVAEMTTPDFVPAMKRAVAIVTDRGGRTAHAAIVSRELGIPCIVGSEKATSMLKDGQVITVDGSNGKVYEGKIEVDTETKIRARGEVKTKTKLLANLAQPEVVDRVAIRDVDGIGLLRAEFMVAEIGEHPSYMIEQGRGNEFVEKLSTELMKFAKAFYPRQVVYRTNDFKSNEYKALKGGEKYEEEEENPMIGYRGASRYITDIATFKLELAAIK
;
A
#
# COMPACT_ATOMS: atom_id res chain seq x y z
N SER A 1 5.91 -12.31 0.94
CA SER A 1 5.88 -11.29 2.02
C SER A 1 5.87 -12.04 3.33
N PRO A 2 6.73 -11.70 4.31
CA PRO A 2 6.85 -12.44 5.56
C PRO A 2 5.59 -12.32 6.42
N GLY A 3 5.46 -13.22 7.39
CA GLY A 3 4.34 -13.32 8.32
C GLY A 3 3.59 -14.64 8.22
N VAL A 4 2.70 -14.88 9.17
CA VAL A 4 1.85 -16.08 9.22
C VAL A 4 0.41 -15.65 9.44
N ALA A 5 -0.51 -16.19 8.63
CA ALA A 5 -1.94 -15.99 8.80
C ALA A 5 -2.70 -17.23 8.32
N TYR A 6 -3.93 -17.40 8.81
CA TYR A 6 -4.80 -18.50 8.41
C TYR A 6 -6.18 -17.98 8.03
N GLY A 7 -6.87 -18.71 7.17
CA GLY A 7 -8.22 -18.37 6.71
C GLY A 7 -8.76 -19.37 5.70
N PRO A 8 -10.06 -19.29 5.36
CA PRO A 8 -10.62 -20.09 4.29
C PRO A 8 -10.11 -19.59 2.93
N VAL A 9 -9.78 -20.54 2.05
CA VAL A 9 -9.33 -20.26 0.69
C VAL A 9 -10.46 -19.67 -0.16
N LYS A 10 -10.13 -18.63 -0.93
CA LYS A 10 -10.93 -18.12 -2.04
C LYS A 10 -10.09 -18.15 -3.32
N ILE A 11 -10.46 -19.00 -4.25
CA ILE A 11 -9.81 -19.10 -5.55
C ILE A 11 -10.42 -18.04 -6.48
N VAL A 12 -9.59 -17.11 -6.92
CA VAL A 12 -9.98 -15.96 -7.74
C VAL A 12 -9.18 -16.00 -9.04
N PRO A 13 -9.72 -16.61 -10.10
CA PRO A 13 -9.02 -16.71 -11.38
C PRO A 13 -8.97 -15.38 -12.14
N ASP A 14 -9.89 -14.46 -11.86
CA ASP A 14 -10.07 -13.21 -12.61
C ASP A 14 -10.46 -12.03 -11.69
N PRO A 15 -10.02 -10.79 -11.97
CA PRO A 15 -10.39 -9.60 -11.20
C PRO A 15 -11.89 -9.38 -11.01
N SER A 16 -12.75 -9.80 -11.95
CA SER A 16 -14.21 -9.67 -11.81
C SER A 16 -14.78 -10.45 -10.62
N MET A 17 -14.00 -11.37 -10.05
CA MET A 17 -14.39 -12.23 -8.94
C MET A 17 -13.80 -11.78 -7.59
N ILE A 18 -13.15 -10.61 -7.52
CA ILE A 18 -12.52 -10.10 -6.30
C ILE A 18 -13.50 -9.95 -5.13
N ASP A 19 -14.78 -9.74 -5.41
CA ASP A 19 -15.84 -9.62 -4.40
C ASP A 19 -16.12 -10.92 -3.64
N LYS A 20 -15.62 -12.06 -4.15
CA LYS A 20 -15.62 -13.33 -3.39
C LYS A 20 -14.73 -13.29 -2.15
N VAL A 21 -13.70 -12.45 -2.16
CA VAL A 21 -12.73 -12.35 -1.07
C VAL A 21 -13.30 -11.44 0.00
N LEU A 22 -13.59 -12.00 1.17
CA LEU A 22 -14.03 -11.28 2.33
C LEU A 22 -12.89 -11.09 3.33
N LYS A 23 -13.13 -10.23 4.32
CA LYS A 23 -12.17 -10.02 5.41
C LYS A 23 -11.99 -11.32 6.18
N GLY A 24 -10.75 -11.81 6.27
CA GLY A 24 -10.44 -13.10 6.90
C GLY A 24 -10.06 -14.21 5.92
N ASP A 25 -10.26 -14.00 4.62
CA ASP A 25 -10.03 -15.03 3.60
C ASP A 25 -8.57 -15.08 3.12
N VAL A 26 -8.15 -16.24 2.62
CA VAL A 26 -6.89 -16.40 1.89
C VAL A 26 -7.15 -16.31 0.39
N LEU A 27 -6.62 -15.27 -0.24
CA LEU A 27 -6.73 -15.08 -1.70
C LEU A 27 -5.75 -16.02 -2.41
N VAL A 28 -6.27 -16.88 -3.27
CA VAL A 28 -5.50 -17.78 -4.13
C VAL A 28 -5.77 -17.45 -5.59
N ALA A 29 -4.74 -17.18 -6.39
CA ALA A 29 -4.87 -16.84 -7.80
C ALA A 29 -3.68 -17.35 -8.62
N GLU A 30 -3.79 -17.42 -9.94
CA GLU A 30 -2.62 -17.75 -10.77
C GLU A 30 -1.59 -16.60 -10.72
N MET A 31 -2.07 -15.37 -10.87
CA MET A 31 -1.31 -14.13 -10.79
C MET A 31 -2.25 -12.98 -10.39
N THR A 32 -1.72 -11.94 -9.75
CA THR A 32 -2.49 -10.72 -9.42
C THR A 32 -2.10 -9.55 -10.31
N THR A 33 -3.05 -8.68 -10.63
CA THR A 33 -2.88 -7.37 -11.28
C THR A 33 -3.30 -6.23 -10.32
N PRO A 34 -3.09 -4.95 -10.66
CA PRO A 34 -3.57 -3.83 -9.84
C PRO A 34 -5.07 -3.89 -9.49
N ASP A 35 -5.89 -4.50 -10.35
CA ASP A 35 -7.33 -4.68 -10.12
C ASP A 35 -7.66 -5.60 -8.94
N PHE A 36 -6.70 -6.43 -8.51
CA PHE A 36 -6.86 -7.27 -7.32
C PHE A 36 -6.63 -6.51 -6.00
N VAL A 37 -6.08 -5.29 -6.03
CA VAL A 37 -5.73 -4.54 -4.81
C VAL A 37 -6.89 -4.43 -3.81
N PRO A 38 -8.15 -4.19 -4.21
CA PRO A 38 -9.27 -4.19 -3.28
C PRO A 38 -9.46 -5.53 -2.54
N ALA A 39 -9.34 -6.67 -3.23
CA ALA A 39 -9.38 -7.99 -2.59
C ALA A 39 -8.13 -8.26 -1.75
N MET A 40 -6.95 -7.85 -2.21
CA MET A 40 -5.71 -7.98 -1.47
C MET A 40 -5.78 -7.24 -0.13
N LYS A 41 -6.38 -6.03 -0.09
CA LYS A 41 -6.62 -5.29 1.17
C LYS A 41 -7.53 -6.04 2.15
N ARG A 42 -8.44 -6.90 1.66
CA ARG A 42 -9.36 -7.70 2.49
C ARG A 42 -8.77 -9.02 2.97
N ALA A 43 -7.91 -9.63 2.15
CA ALA A 43 -7.33 -10.93 2.42
C ALA A 43 -6.38 -10.91 3.64
N VAL A 44 -6.34 -12.01 4.39
CA VAL A 44 -5.37 -12.20 5.49
C VAL A 44 -4.07 -12.84 5.04
N ALA A 45 -4.09 -13.52 3.89
CA ALA A 45 -2.90 -14.03 3.21
C ALA A 45 -3.15 -14.16 1.71
N ILE A 46 -2.06 -14.21 0.93
CA ILE A 46 -2.12 -14.31 -0.53
C ILE A 46 -1.20 -15.44 -1.01
N VAL A 47 -1.69 -16.31 -1.89
CA VAL A 47 -0.91 -17.36 -2.54
C VAL A 47 -1.08 -17.26 -4.06
N THR A 48 0.02 -17.15 -4.81
CA THR A 48 -0.03 -17.15 -6.27
C THR A 48 0.81 -18.24 -6.91
N ASP A 49 0.29 -18.87 -7.96
CA ASP A 49 1.01 -19.93 -8.68
C ASP A 49 2.20 -19.42 -9.46
N ARG A 50 2.10 -18.21 -10.02
CA ARG A 50 3.18 -17.56 -10.75
C ARG A 50 3.68 -16.32 -10.02
N GLY A 51 4.87 -15.90 -10.44
CA GLY A 51 5.51 -14.68 -9.96
C GLY A 51 6.74 -14.95 -9.11
N GLY A 52 7.72 -14.05 -9.21
CA GLY A 52 8.93 -14.06 -8.38
C GLY A 52 8.86 -13.07 -7.23
N ARG A 53 9.98 -12.89 -6.53
CA ARG A 53 10.08 -11.95 -5.39
C ARG A 53 9.73 -10.51 -5.75
N THR A 54 9.81 -10.14 -7.02
CA THR A 54 9.51 -8.81 -7.60
C THR A 54 8.16 -8.74 -8.32
N ALA A 55 7.34 -9.80 -8.26
CA ALA A 55 6.01 -9.78 -8.87
C ALA A 55 5.06 -8.83 -8.13
N HIS A 56 3.99 -8.43 -8.82
CA HIS A 56 2.94 -7.55 -8.28
C HIS A 56 2.45 -8.01 -6.90
N ALA A 57 2.03 -9.28 -6.77
CA ALA A 57 1.58 -9.86 -5.51
C ALA A 57 2.62 -9.69 -4.39
N ALA A 58 3.90 -9.95 -4.69
CA ALA A 58 4.96 -9.90 -3.71
C ALA A 58 5.30 -8.46 -3.26
N ILE A 59 5.23 -7.48 -4.16
CA ILE A 59 5.48 -6.06 -3.84
C ILE A 59 4.34 -5.53 -2.97
N VAL A 60 3.11 -5.60 -3.49
CA VAL A 60 1.92 -5.04 -2.83
C VAL A 60 1.66 -5.72 -1.49
N SER A 61 1.86 -7.03 -1.37
CA SER A 61 1.68 -7.72 -0.08
C SER A 61 2.69 -7.29 0.98
N ARG A 62 3.92 -6.89 0.59
CA ARG A 62 4.91 -6.36 1.55
C ARG A 62 4.52 -4.98 2.04
N GLU A 63 3.99 -4.14 1.16
CA GLU A 63 3.47 -2.82 1.50
C GLU A 63 2.28 -2.95 2.46
N LEU A 64 1.32 -3.81 2.15
CA LEU A 64 0.14 -4.10 2.99
C LEU A 64 0.49 -4.87 4.27
N GLY A 65 1.70 -5.43 4.38
CA GLY A 65 2.09 -6.27 5.52
C GLY A 65 1.33 -7.59 5.63
N ILE A 66 0.84 -8.11 4.50
CA ILE A 66 0.07 -9.36 4.40
C ILE A 66 1.04 -10.51 4.05
N PRO A 67 0.98 -11.66 4.74
CA PRO A 67 1.72 -12.86 4.37
C PRO A 67 1.44 -13.26 2.92
N CYS A 68 2.49 -13.49 2.15
CA CYS A 68 2.32 -13.81 0.74
C CYS A 68 3.37 -14.81 0.24
N ILE A 69 2.89 -15.83 -0.47
CA ILE A 69 3.68 -16.81 -1.21
C ILE A 69 3.39 -16.59 -2.70
N VAL A 70 4.44 -16.56 -3.51
CA VAL A 70 4.36 -16.45 -4.96
C VAL A 70 5.19 -17.56 -5.57
N GLY A 71 4.78 -18.06 -6.74
CA GLY A 71 5.46 -19.18 -7.38
C GLY A 71 5.12 -20.53 -6.74
N SER A 72 3.88 -20.74 -6.26
CA SER A 72 3.45 -22.04 -5.72
C SER A 72 3.25 -23.11 -6.79
N GLU A 73 3.22 -22.72 -8.07
CA GLU A 73 3.00 -23.54 -9.27
C GLU A 73 1.63 -24.24 -9.38
N LYS A 74 1.05 -24.68 -8.26
CA LYS A 74 -0.13 -25.59 -8.22
C LYS A 74 -1.11 -25.33 -7.08
N ALA A 75 -1.03 -24.20 -6.39
CA ALA A 75 -1.98 -23.84 -5.33
C ALA A 75 -3.43 -23.74 -5.85
N THR A 76 -3.66 -23.16 -7.03
CA THR A 76 -5.03 -23.05 -7.60
C THR A 76 -5.66 -24.41 -7.92
N SER A 77 -4.85 -25.45 -8.16
CA SER A 77 -5.32 -26.81 -8.46
C SER A 77 -5.34 -27.74 -7.24
N MET A 78 -4.47 -27.50 -6.25
CA MET A 78 -4.40 -28.31 -5.03
C MET A 78 -5.38 -27.88 -3.94
N LEU A 79 -5.66 -26.58 -3.83
CA LEU A 79 -6.53 -26.03 -2.79
C LEU A 79 -7.99 -26.03 -3.25
N LYS A 80 -8.92 -26.01 -2.29
CA LYS A 80 -10.36 -25.93 -2.55
C LYS A 80 -10.96 -24.69 -1.92
N ASP A 81 -11.95 -24.09 -2.58
CA ASP A 81 -12.71 -22.99 -1.99
C ASP A 81 -13.28 -23.38 -0.61
N GLY A 82 -13.11 -22.49 0.36
CA GLY A 82 -13.52 -22.70 1.75
C GLY A 82 -12.58 -23.56 2.59
N GLN A 83 -11.56 -24.20 2.01
CA GLN A 83 -10.56 -24.96 2.76
C GLN A 83 -9.79 -24.01 3.68
N VAL A 84 -9.74 -24.32 4.98
CA VAL A 84 -8.94 -23.54 5.93
C VAL A 84 -7.48 -23.93 5.80
N ILE A 85 -6.62 -22.95 5.53
CA ILE A 85 -5.17 -23.14 5.45
C ILE A 85 -4.44 -22.11 6.30
N THR A 86 -3.20 -22.42 6.64
CA THR A 86 -2.24 -21.47 7.22
C THR A 86 -1.14 -21.19 6.21
N VAL A 87 -0.89 -19.91 5.93
CA VAL A 87 0.14 -19.43 5.02
C VAL A 87 1.30 -18.87 5.84
N ASP A 88 2.46 -19.50 5.74
CA ASP A 88 3.73 -19.00 6.27
C ASP A 88 4.53 -18.38 5.12
N GLY A 89 4.34 -17.06 4.96
CA GLY A 89 5.03 -16.26 3.96
C GLY A 89 6.51 -16.02 4.26
N SER A 90 6.99 -16.40 5.44
CA SER A 90 8.40 -16.29 5.83
C SER A 90 9.21 -17.49 5.32
N ASN A 91 8.65 -18.70 5.44
CA ASN A 91 9.28 -19.94 4.98
C ASN A 91 8.76 -20.43 3.62
N GLY A 92 7.75 -19.76 3.05
CA GLY A 92 7.15 -20.17 1.78
C GLY A 92 6.36 -21.48 1.88
N LYS A 93 5.71 -21.72 3.03
CA LYS A 93 4.99 -22.97 3.31
C LYS A 93 3.50 -22.71 3.49
N VAL A 94 2.69 -23.64 2.98
CA VAL A 94 1.24 -23.69 3.22
C VAL A 94 0.94 -24.95 4.01
N TYR A 95 0.16 -24.81 5.08
CA TYR A 95 -0.27 -25.91 5.92
C TYR A 95 -1.78 -26.04 5.90
N GLU A 96 -2.26 -27.27 6.04
CA GLU A 96 -3.69 -27.53 6.19
C GLU A 96 -4.16 -27.15 7.61
N GLY A 97 -5.34 -26.53 7.69
CA GLY A 97 -5.96 -26.12 8.95
C GLY A 97 -5.40 -24.82 9.53
N LYS A 98 -5.87 -24.52 10.74
CA LYS A 98 -5.42 -23.37 11.55
C LYS A 98 -4.23 -23.82 12.40
N ILE A 99 -3.05 -23.32 12.08
CA ILE A 99 -1.87 -23.43 12.93
C ILE A 99 -1.70 -22.09 13.63
N GLU A 100 -1.87 -22.09 14.95
CA GLU A 100 -1.49 -20.94 15.77
C GLU A 100 0.03 -20.89 15.83
N VAL A 101 0.60 -19.95 15.09
CA VAL A 101 2.00 -19.58 15.25
C VAL A 101 2.03 -18.43 16.24
N ASP A 102 2.85 -18.58 17.28
CA ASP A 102 3.14 -17.52 18.22
C ASP A 102 3.77 -16.35 17.45
N THR A 103 2.92 -15.38 17.10
CA THR A 103 3.27 -14.21 16.30
C THR A 103 3.83 -13.08 17.15
N GLU A 104 4.18 -13.37 18.41
CA GLU A 104 5.13 -12.59 19.17
C GLU A 104 6.51 -12.64 18.48
N THR A 105 6.60 -11.93 17.36
CA THR A 105 7.86 -11.39 16.91
C THR A 105 8.33 -10.58 18.10
N LYS A 106 9.30 -11.08 18.86
CA LYS A 106 9.94 -10.32 19.94
C LYS A 106 10.40 -9.01 19.31
N ILE A 107 9.59 -7.96 19.47
CA ILE A 107 9.93 -6.61 19.10
C ILE A 107 11.10 -6.34 20.02
N ARG A 108 12.32 -6.50 19.50
CA ARG A 108 13.50 -6.08 20.23
C ARG A 108 13.28 -4.60 20.45
N ALA A 109 13.16 -4.23 21.73
CA ALA A 109 13.28 -2.84 22.13
C ALA A 109 14.52 -2.26 21.44
N ARG A 110 14.43 -0.99 21.03
CA ARG A 110 15.49 -0.27 20.32
C ARG A 110 16.86 -0.69 20.84
N GLY A 111 17.66 -1.31 19.99
CA GLY A 111 19.02 -1.67 20.39
C GLY A 111 19.81 -0.39 20.59
N GLU A 112 20.70 -0.34 21.56
CA GLU A 112 21.64 0.79 21.71
C GLU A 112 22.70 0.84 20.59
N VAL A 113 22.54 0.06 19.52
CA VAL A 113 23.49 -0.05 18.43
C VAL A 113 23.45 1.22 17.60
N LYS A 114 24.30 2.17 17.96
CA LYS A 114 24.46 3.42 17.21
C LYS A 114 25.26 3.17 15.94
N THR A 115 24.56 3.06 14.82
CA THR A 115 25.16 2.95 13.49
C THR A 115 25.69 4.31 13.02
N LYS A 116 26.72 4.32 12.15
CA LYS A 116 27.16 5.54 11.45
C LYS A 116 26.15 5.98 10.39
N THR A 117 25.47 5.01 9.78
CA THR A 117 24.45 5.23 8.75
C THR A 117 23.07 5.18 9.38
N LYS A 118 22.26 6.22 9.14
CA LYS A 118 20.86 6.25 9.59
C LYS A 118 20.04 5.19 8.87
N LEU A 119 19.21 4.47 9.62
CA LEU A 119 18.23 3.54 9.07
C LEU A 119 16.87 4.23 8.97
N LEU A 120 16.43 4.53 7.76
CA LEU A 120 15.17 5.23 7.51
C LEU A 120 14.14 4.29 6.86
N ALA A 121 12.87 4.47 7.23
CA ALA A 121 11.76 3.72 6.66
C ALA A 121 11.18 4.42 5.42
N ASN A 122 10.68 3.62 4.48
CA ASN A 122 9.81 4.08 3.40
C ASN A 122 8.37 3.72 3.78
N LEU A 123 7.49 4.71 3.84
CA LEU A 123 6.09 4.53 4.24
C LEU A 123 5.16 5.24 3.26
N ALA A 124 3.94 4.75 3.18
CA ALA A 124 2.87 5.33 2.37
C ALA A 124 1.49 5.14 3.02
N GLN A 125 1.34 4.09 3.83
CA GLN A 125 0.08 3.68 4.45
C GLN A 125 0.05 4.01 5.94
N PRO A 126 -1.00 4.69 6.44
CA PRO A 126 -1.15 5.01 7.87
C PRO A 126 -1.21 3.78 8.77
N GLU A 127 -1.78 2.66 8.30
CA GLU A 127 -2.05 1.47 9.11
C GLU A 127 -0.76 0.80 9.63
N VAL A 128 0.35 0.98 8.92
CA VAL A 128 1.64 0.39 9.30
C VAL A 128 2.49 1.31 10.17
N VAL A 129 2.05 2.55 10.40
CA VAL A 129 2.88 3.61 10.99
C VAL A 129 3.33 3.28 12.41
N ASP A 130 2.41 2.87 13.29
CA ASP A 130 2.70 2.59 14.69
C ASP A 130 3.65 1.39 14.84
N ARG A 131 3.41 0.35 14.04
CA ARG A 131 4.23 -0.87 14.01
C ARG A 131 5.66 -0.58 13.56
N VAL A 132 5.86 0.38 12.65
CA VAL A 132 7.20 0.75 12.17
C VAL A 132 7.85 1.74 13.13
N ALA A 133 7.07 2.64 13.73
CA ALA A 133 7.56 3.64 14.68
C ALA A 133 8.22 3.02 15.92
N ILE A 134 7.74 1.86 16.40
CA ILE A 134 8.33 1.14 17.54
C ILE A 134 9.60 0.35 17.18
N ARG A 135 9.96 0.24 15.90
CA ARG A 135 11.18 -0.44 15.47
C ARG A 135 12.39 0.47 15.61
N ASP A 136 13.57 -0.13 15.55
CA ASP A 136 14.85 0.58 15.59
C ASP A 136 15.14 1.28 14.26
N VAL A 137 14.38 2.34 13.98
CA VAL A 137 14.50 3.20 12.80
C VAL A 137 14.65 4.66 13.22
N ASP A 138 15.50 5.39 12.50
CA ASP A 138 15.89 6.77 12.79
C ASP A 138 14.89 7.82 12.25
N GLY A 139 13.86 7.38 11.53
CA GLY A 139 12.86 8.26 10.90
C GLY A 139 12.23 7.66 9.65
N ILE A 140 11.47 8.48 8.96
CA ILE A 140 10.96 8.20 7.60
C ILE A 140 11.85 8.94 6.61
N GLY A 141 12.43 8.20 5.66
CA GLY A 141 13.28 8.74 4.59
C GLY A 141 12.52 9.00 3.29
N LEU A 142 11.34 8.38 3.17
CA LEU A 142 10.42 8.59 2.06
C LEU A 142 8.99 8.31 2.52
N LEU A 143 8.21 9.36 2.77
CA LEU A 143 6.77 9.30 2.93
C LEU A 143 6.12 9.64 1.59
N ARG A 144 5.39 8.67 1.04
CA ARG A 144 4.68 8.77 -0.24
C ARG A 144 3.26 9.31 -0.03
N ALA A 145 2.92 10.38 -0.74
CA ALA A 145 1.63 11.06 -0.64
C ALA A 145 0.48 10.31 -1.31
N GLU A 146 0.80 9.43 -2.25
CA GLU A 146 -0.11 8.83 -3.22
C GLU A 146 -1.33 8.17 -2.59
N PHE A 147 -1.14 7.39 -1.53
CA PHE A 147 -2.25 6.74 -0.84
C PHE A 147 -3.14 7.75 -0.12
N MET A 148 -2.57 8.76 0.52
CA MET A 148 -3.35 9.80 1.21
C MET A 148 -4.19 10.59 0.21
N VAL A 149 -3.62 10.93 -0.96
CA VAL A 149 -4.35 11.61 -2.05
C VAL A 149 -5.43 10.70 -2.65
N ALA A 150 -5.15 9.41 -2.84
CA ALA A 150 -6.15 8.44 -3.32
C ALA A 150 -7.36 8.35 -2.39
N GLU A 151 -7.15 8.33 -1.07
CA GLU A 151 -8.23 8.24 -0.08
C GLU A 151 -9.05 9.53 0.03
N ILE A 152 -8.51 10.69 -0.39
CA ILE A 152 -9.32 11.92 -0.57
C ILE A 152 -10.35 11.73 -1.68
N GLY A 153 -10.00 10.99 -2.74
CA GLY A 153 -10.92 10.49 -3.77
C GLY A 153 -11.37 11.50 -4.83
N GLU A 154 -10.92 12.75 -4.76
CA GLU A 154 -11.30 13.81 -5.70
C GLU A 154 -10.05 14.50 -6.28
N HIS A 155 -10.10 14.88 -7.55
CA HIS A 155 -8.99 15.57 -8.21
C HIS A 155 -8.71 16.93 -7.55
N PRO A 156 -7.47 17.29 -7.20
CA PRO A 156 -7.18 18.54 -6.49
C PRO A 156 -7.66 19.79 -7.25
N SER A 157 -7.45 19.86 -8.57
CA SER A 157 -7.92 20.99 -9.40
C SER A 157 -9.45 21.07 -9.46
N TYR A 158 -10.14 19.92 -9.41
CA TYR A 158 -11.60 19.88 -9.31
C TYR A 158 -12.07 20.44 -7.97
N MET A 159 -11.42 20.07 -6.86
CA MET A 159 -11.74 20.64 -5.54
C MET A 159 -11.48 22.15 -5.50
N ILE A 160 -10.42 22.65 -6.15
CA ILE A 160 -10.15 24.09 -6.26
C ILE A 160 -11.27 24.81 -7.00
N GLU A 161 -11.69 24.31 -8.16
CA GLU A 161 -12.76 24.91 -8.96
C GLU A 161 -14.08 25.00 -8.17
N GLN A 162 -14.36 24.02 -7.32
CA GLN A 162 -15.54 24.00 -6.44
C GLN A 162 -15.39 24.85 -5.17
N GLY A 163 -14.27 25.57 -5.00
CA GLY A 163 -13.99 26.35 -3.78
C GLY A 163 -13.66 25.50 -2.54
N ARG A 164 -13.35 24.21 -2.73
CA ARG A 164 -13.10 23.20 -1.69
C ARG A 164 -11.61 22.91 -1.47
N GLY A 165 -10.70 23.78 -1.92
CA GLY A 165 -9.26 23.58 -1.75
C GLY A 165 -8.83 23.40 -0.29
N ASN A 166 -9.46 24.10 0.66
CA ASN A 166 -9.16 23.95 2.09
C ASN A 166 -9.53 22.56 2.63
N GLU A 167 -10.59 21.94 2.10
CA GLU A 167 -10.98 20.58 2.49
C GLU A 167 -9.90 19.56 2.09
N PHE A 168 -9.26 19.75 0.93
CA PHE A 168 -8.11 18.92 0.53
C PHE A 168 -6.95 19.08 1.50
N VAL A 169 -6.63 20.33 1.88
CA VAL A 169 -5.55 20.66 2.83
C VAL A 169 -5.80 19.99 4.19
N GLU A 170 -7.02 20.11 4.73
CA GLU A 170 -7.39 19.51 6.01
C GLU A 170 -7.31 17.99 6.01
N LYS A 171 -7.82 17.34 4.95
CA LYS A 171 -7.76 15.87 4.82
C LYS A 171 -6.31 15.38 4.74
N LEU A 172 -5.50 16.00 3.88
CA LEU A 172 -4.10 15.61 3.72
C LEU A 172 -3.29 15.86 5.00
N SER A 173 -3.49 17.01 5.65
CA SER A 173 -2.84 17.35 6.92
C SER A 173 -3.20 16.36 8.03
N THR A 174 -4.48 15.95 8.11
CA THR A 174 -4.95 14.95 9.08
C THR A 174 -4.24 13.61 8.91
N GLU A 175 -4.05 13.15 7.67
CA GLU A 175 -3.32 11.91 7.40
C GLU A 175 -1.81 12.06 7.70
N LEU A 176 -1.18 13.16 7.28
CA LEU A 176 0.22 13.46 7.57
C LEU A 176 0.52 13.50 9.07
N MET A 177 -0.42 14.03 9.87
CA MET A 177 -0.31 14.14 11.32
C MET A 177 -0.13 12.77 11.99
N LYS A 178 -0.68 11.68 11.43
CA LYS A 178 -0.49 10.31 11.95
C LYS A 178 0.98 9.91 11.88
N PHE A 179 1.64 10.19 10.77
CA PHE A 179 3.07 9.94 10.58
C PHE A 179 3.94 10.85 11.44
N ALA A 180 3.63 12.16 11.46
CA ALA A 180 4.40 13.13 12.25
C ALA A 180 4.37 12.80 13.75
N LYS A 181 3.20 12.46 14.30
CA LYS A 181 3.04 12.08 15.70
C LYS A 181 3.78 10.79 16.05
N ALA A 182 3.64 9.74 15.24
CA ALA A 182 4.28 8.45 15.49
C ALA A 182 5.81 8.53 15.44
N PHE A 183 6.35 9.43 14.62
CA PHE A 183 7.80 9.55 14.45
C PHE A 183 8.43 10.65 15.31
N TYR A 184 7.69 11.62 15.85
CA TYR A 184 8.24 12.72 16.65
C TYR A 184 9.17 12.21 17.78
N PRO A 185 10.38 12.79 17.97
CA PRO A 185 10.98 13.92 17.25
C PRO A 185 11.86 13.51 16.05
N ARG A 186 11.75 12.27 15.55
CA ARG A 186 12.51 11.77 14.40
C ARG A 186 12.05 12.43 13.09
N GLN A 187 12.95 12.45 12.12
CA GLN A 187 12.69 13.07 10.82
C GLN A 187 11.58 12.34 10.05
N VAL A 188 10.82 13.10 9.28
CA VAL A 188 9.88 12.61 8.29
C VAL A 188 10.14 13.35 6.98
N VAL A 189 10.69 12.64 6.00
CA VAL A 189 10.93 13.19 4.66
C VAL A 189 9.71 12.90 3.80
N TYR A 190 8.92 13.93 3.55
CA TYR A 190 7.76 13.86 2.67
C TYR A 190 8.17 14.03 1.20
N ARG A 191 7.73 13.11 0.34
CA ARG A 191 7.78 13.30 -1.11
C ARG A 191 6.40 13.73 -1.57
N THR A 192 6.37 14.84 -2.28
CA THR A 192 5.17 15.37 -2.91
C THR A 192 4.58 14.37 -3.90
N ASN A 193 3.28 14.48 -4.16
CA ASN A 193 2.54 13.56 -5.00
C ASN A 193 3.17 13.35 -6.39
N ASP A 194 3.27 12.09 -6.80
CA ASP A 194 3.84 11.66 -8.08
C ASP A 194 2.85 10.81 -8.87
N PHE A 195 1.55 11.10 -8.73
CA PHE A 195 0.51 10.51 -9.57
C PHE A 195 0.77 10.77 -11.04
N LYS A 196 0.50 9.75 -11.83
CA LYS A 196 0.43 9.79 -13.29
C LYS A 196 -0.94 10.33 -13.72
N SER A 197 -1.01 10.80 -14.96
CA SER A 197 -2.25 11.36 -15.51
C SER A 197 -3.41 10.36 -15.48
N ASN A 198 -3.15 9.07 -15.73
CA ASN A 198 -4.19 8.03 -15.63
C ASN A 198 -4.68 7.78 -14.20
N GLU A 199 -3.82 7.94 -13.18
CA GLU A 199 -4.19 7.82 -11.76
C GLU A 199 -5.04 9.01 -11.32
N TYR A 200 -4.66 10.22 -11.73
CA TYR A 200 -5.46 11.42 -11.48
C TYR A 200 -6.80 11.39 -12.22
N LYS A 201 -6.83 10.89 -13.47
CA LYS A 201 -8.05 10.78 -14.29
C LYS A 201 -9.08 9.87 -13.63
N ALA A 202 -8.63 8.83 -12.93
CA ALA A 202 -9.47 7.90 -12.20
C ALA A 202 -10.09 8.49 -10.91
N LEU A 203 -9.61 9.63 -10.42
CA LEU A 203 -10.25 10.34 -9.31
C LEU A 203 -11.52 11.06 -9.78
N LYS A 204 -12.45 11.30 -8.86
CA LYS A 204 -13.65 12.07 -9.18
C LYS A 204 -13.28 13.48 -9.68
N GLY A 205 -13.83 13.83 -10.84
CA GLY A 205 -13.56 15.09 -11.53
C GLY A 205 -12.26 15.11 -12.34
N GLY A 206 -11.45 14.05 -12.33
CA GLY A 206 -10.15 13.97 -13.00
C GLY A 206 -10.23 14.02 -14.52
N GLU A 207 -11.25 13.44 -15.14
CA GLU A 207 -11.44 13.43 -16.61
C GLU A 207 -11.42 14.81 -17.26
N LYS A 208 -11.79 15.86 -16.51
CA LYS A 208 -11.76 17.25 -17.00
C LYS A 208 -10.34 17.83 -17.07
N TYR A 209 -9.43 17.34 -16.23
CA TYR A 209 -8.11 17.92 -16.01
C TYR A 209 -6.97 17.07 -16.59
N GLU A 210 -7.24 15.81 -16.90
CA GLU A 210 -6.23 14.84 -17.29
C GLU A 210 -6.42 14.35 -18.73
N GLU A 211 -5.42 14.64 -19.56
CA GLU A 211 -5.34 14.11 -20.92
C GLU A 211 -4.95 12.62 -20.94
N GLU A 212 -5.25 11.97 -22.04
CA GLU A 212 -4.80 10.59 -22.27
C GLU A 212 -3.37 10.60 -22.84
N GLU A 213 -2.43 10.05 -22.08
CA GLU A 213 -1.05 9.92 -22.49
C GLU A 213 -0.78 8.48 -22.94
N GLU A 214 -0.04 8.31 -24.04
CA GLU A 214 0.40 6.97 -24.50
C GLU A 214 1.25 6.25 -23.44
N ASN A 215 2.10 7.00 -22.72
CA ASN A 215 2.92 6.45 -21.65
C ASN A 215 2.99 7.37 -20.41
N PRO A 216 2.04 7.23 -19.48
CA PRO A 216 1.99 8.06 -18.27
C PRO A 216 3.21 7.89 -17.35
N MET A 217 4.00 6.80 -17.47
CA MET A 217 5.16 6.57 -16.61
C MET A 217 6.27 7.62 -16.78
N ILE A 218 6.43 8.13 -18.01
CA ILE A 218 7.41 9.15 -18.40
C ILE A 218 6.75 10.49 -18.79
N GLY A 219 5.47 10.62 -18.49
CA GLY A 219 4.61 11.73 -18.91
C GLY A 219 4.46 12.83 -17.87
N TYR A 220 3.26 13.41 -17.81
CA TYR A 220 2.90 14.56 -17.00
C TYR A 220 2.67 14.21 -15.51
N ARG A 221 3.76 14.24 -14.71
CA ARG A 221 3.76 13.81 -13.30
C ARG A 221 4.83 14.48 -12.45
N GLY A 222 4.73 14.35 -11.13
CA GLY A 222 5.76 14.80 -10.19
C GLY A 222 6.15 16.27 -10.38
N ALA A 223 7.46 16.57 -10.39
CA ALA A 223 7.93 17.94 -10.51
C ALA A 223 7.52 18.64 -11.82
N SER A 224 7.43 17.93 -12.94
CA SER A 224 7.00 18.52 -14.22
C SER A 224 5.53 18.92 -14.21
N ARG A 225 4.72 18.29 -13.36
CA ARG A 225 3.34 18.72 -13.12
C ARG A 225 3.28 20.01 -12.30
N TYR A 226 4.03 20.11 -11.22
CA TYR A 226 3.96 21.28 -10.33
C TYR A 226 4.47 22.59 -10.93
N ILE A 227 5.32 22.52 -11.98
CA ILE A 227 5.71 23.72 -12.72
C ILE A 227 4.57 24.28 -13.58
N THR A 228 3.63 23.43 -14.00
CA THR A 228 2.49 23.80 -14.84
C THR A 228 1.24 24.06 -14.00
N ASP A 229 0.95 23.18 -13.05
CA ASP A 229 -0.16 23.30 -12.11
C ASP A 229 0.34 23.68 -10.70
N ILE A 230 0.67 24.96 -10.56
CA ILE A 230 1.16 25.53 -9.29
C ILE A 230 0.06 25.54 -8.22
N ALA A 231 -1.22 25.58 -8.62
CA ALA A 231 -2.33 25.71 -7.69
C ALA A 231 -2.50 24.45 -6.84
N THR A 232 -2.40 23.28 -7.45
CA THR A 232 -2.45 22.00 -6.72
C THR A 232 -1.22 21.81 -5.84
N PHE A 233 -0.04 22.21 -6.30
CA PHE A 233 1.17 22.20 -5.47
C PHE A 233 1.02 23.06 -4.21
N LYS A 234 0.39 24.24 -4.32
CA LYS A 234 0.16 25.13 -3.17
C LYS A 234 -0.72 24.50 -2.11
N LEU A 235 -1.73 23.70 -2.47
CA LEU A 235 -2.56 22.99 -1.49
C LEU A 235 -1.72 21.98 -0.71
N GLU A 236 -0.89 21.22 -1.40
CA GLU A 236 -0.02 20.23 -0.77
C GLU A 236 1.01 20.87 0.18
N LEU A 237 1.62 21.99 -0.24
CA LEU A 237 2.50 22.77 0.64
C LEU A 237 1.76 23.35 1.84
N ALA A 238 0.49 23.75 1.69
CA ALA A 238 -0.32 24.24 2.80
C ALA A 238 -0.65 23.13 3.80
N ALA A 239 -0.79 21.87 3.36
CA ALA A 239 -1.05 20.74 4.25
C ALA A 239 0.16 20.33 5.11
N ILE A 240 1.37 20.66 4.65
CA ILE A 240 2.64 20.34 5.33
C ILE A 240 3.02 21.39 6.38
N LYS A 241 2.59 22.66 6.19
CA LYS A 241 2.88 23.78 7.10
C LYS A 241 2.21 23.59 8.46
#